data_AF-A0A7V9EAX7-F1
#
_entry.id   AF-A0A7V9EAX7-F1
#
_cell.length_a   1.000
_cell.length_b   1.000
_cell.length_c   1.000
_cell.angle_alpha   90.00
_cell.angle_beta   90.00
_cell.angle_gamma   90.00
#
_symmetry.space_group_name_H-M   'P 1'
#
loop_
_entity.id
_entity.type
_entity.pdbx_description
1 polymer ?
#
loop_
_entity_poly.entity_id
_entity_poly.type
_entity_poly.pdbx_seq_one_letter_code
_entity_poly.pdbx_strand_id
1 'polypeptide(L)'
;AWGARHHLPTIAAFASAAPPATGEAVRALRADGRRHIAMGSLFLAPGFLPDRAAELALEAGAVAVAAPLGVDEELVRTMLARYAVGAVDLVPIPA
;
A
#
# COMPACT_ATOMS: atom_id res chain seq x y z
N ALA A 1 -13.21 -4.51 -0.65
CA ALA A 1 -11.93 -4.01 -0.10
C ALA A 1 -11.48 -4.91 1.06
N TRP A 2 -10.17 -4.99 1.34
CA TRP A 2 -9.58 -5.86 2.38
C TRP A 2 -10.28 -5.74 3.74
N GLY A 3 -10.54 -4.50 4.20
CA GLY A 3 -11.26 -4.25 5.46
C GLY A 3 -12.68 -4.83 5.51
N ALA A 4 -13.41 -4.80 4.39
CA ALA A 4 -14.75 -5.38 4.30
C ALA A 4 -14.73 -6.92 4.39
N ARG A 5 -13.72 -7.56 3.79
CA ARG A 5 -13.56 -9.03 3.82
C ARG A 5 -13.16 -9.53 5.22
N HIS A 6 -12.37 -8.75 5.95
CA HIS A 6 -11.81 -9.14 7.25
C HIS A 6 -12.47 -8.46 8.44
N HIS A 7 -13.51 -7.67 8.21
CA HIS A 7 -14.22 -6.88 9.24
C HIS A 7 -13.28 -6.01 10.10
N LEU A 8 -12.24 -5.44 9.46
CA LEU A 8 -11.29 -4.53 10.08
C LEU A 8 -11.52 -3.09 9.56
N PRO A 9 -11.56 -2.08 10.45
CA PRO A 9 -11.53 -0.68 10.03
C PRO A 9 -10.25 -0.39 9.26
N THR A 10 -10.37 0.29 8.12
CA THR A 10 -9.24 0.63 7.26
C THR A 10 -9.33 2.06 6.78
N ILE A 11 -8.20 2.77 6.79
CA ILE A 11 -8.04 4.11 6.21
C ILE A 11 -6.99 3.99 5.09
N ALA A 12 -7.32 4.48 3.89
CA ALA A 12 -6.32 4.62 2.84
C ALA A 12 -5.44 5.83 3.15
N ALA A 13 -4.13 5.65 3.07
CA ALA A 13 -3.14 6.70 3.24
C ALA A 13 -2.22 6.75 2.04
N PHE A 14 -1.71 7.93 1.71
CA PHE A 14 -0.87 8.13 0.54
C PHE A 14 0.45 8.75 0.96
N ALA A 15 1.55 8.28 0.36
CA ALA A 15 2.90 8.77 0.68
C ALA A 15 3.28 10.05 -0.08
N SER A 16 2.41 10.53 -0.98
CA SER A 16 2.64 11.72 -1.80
C SER A 16 1.54 12.76 -1.57
N ALA A 17 1.17 13.53 -2.60
CA ALA A 17 0.44 14.79 -2.48
C ALA A 17 -0.99 14.70 -1.91
N ALA A 18 -1.57 13.51 -1.79
CA ALA A 18 -2.95 13.34 -1.30
C ALA A 18 -2.98 13.03 0.21
N PRO A 19 -3.75 13.76 1.03
CA PRO A 19 -4.01 13.35 2.40
C PRO A 19 -4.99 12.16 2.47
N PRO A 20 -4.99 11.40 3.58
CA PRO A 20 -4.09 11.54 4.72
C PRO A 20 -2.72 10.91 4.46
N ALA A 21 -1.67 11.51 5.04
CA ALA A 21 -0.38 10.85 5.17
C ALA A 21 -0.48 9.66 6.14
N THR A 22 0.44 8.70 6.04
CA THR A 22 0.37 7.46 6.85
C THR A 22 0.27 7.73 8.36
N GLY A 23 1.07 8.66 8.87
CA GLY A 23 1.02 9.02 10.29
C GLY A 23 -0.30 9.65 10.72
N GLU A 24 -0.99 10.38 9.84
CA GLU A 24 -2.30 10.97 10.12
C GLU A 24 -3.38 9.89 10.21
N ALA A 25 -3.35 8.92 9.29
CA ALA A 25 -4.27 7.79 9.32
C ALA A 25 -4.10 6.94 10.59
N VAL A 26 -2.86 6.70 11.03
CA VAL A 26 -2.59 6.00 12.28
C VAL A 26 -3.09 6.79 13.49
N ARG A 27 -2.83 8.12 13.54
CA ARG A 27 -3.33 8.98 14.62
C ARG A 27 -4.86 9.01 14.68
N ALA A 28 -5.54 9.01 13.54
CA ALA A 28 -7.00 8.94 13.48
C ALA A 28 -7.51 7.63 14.10
N LEU A 29 -6.94 6.48 13.71
CA LEU A 29 -7.31 5.19 14.30
C LEU A 29 -7.00 5.12 15.81
N ARG A 30 -5.90 5.73 16.26
CA ARG A 30 -5.57 5.86 17.69
C ARG A 30 -6.61 6.68 18.44
N ALA A 31 -7.05 7.81 17.87
CA ALA A 31 -8.10 8.66 18.45
C ALA A 31 -9.43 7.92 18.59
N ASP A 32 -9.74 6.99 17.66
CA ASP A 32 -10.89 6.08 17.74
C ASP A 32 -10.70 4.91 18.74
N GLY A 33 -9.62 4.92 19.53
CA GLY A 33 -9.34 3.93 20.57
C GLY A 33 -8.71 2.62 20.05
N ARG A 34 -8.29 2.55 18.77
CA ARG A 34 -7.61 1.36 18.23
C ARG A 34 -6.20 1.25 18.82
N ARG A 35 -5.83 0.05 19.27
CA ARG A 35 -4.52 -0.20 19.94
C ARG A 35 -3.52 -0.99 19.12
N HIS A 36 -3.99 -1.81 18.19
CA HIS A 36 -3.17 -2.62 17.30
C HIS A 36 -3.43 -2.19 15.87
N ILE A 37 -2.56 -1.32 15.35
CA ILE A 37 -2.69 -0.72 14.03
C ILE A 37 -1.51 -1.21 13.21
N ALA A 38 -1.78 -1.80 12.04
CA ALA A 38 -0.77 -2.23 11.09
C ALA A 38 -0.92 -1.46 9.78
N MET A 39 0.20 -1.13 9.16
CA MET A 39 0.25 -0.58 7.81
C MET A 39 0.46 -1.70 6.81
N GLY A 40 -0.49 -1.84 5.88
CA GLY A 40 -0.26 -2.57 4.64
C GLY A 40 0.54 -1.72 3.65
N SER A 41 1.43 -2.34 2.88
CA SER A 41 2.26 -1.68 1.87
C SER A 41 1.76 -2.00 0.47
N LEU A 42 1.53 -0.96 -0.33
CA LEU A 42 1.21 -1.05 -1.76
C LEU A 42 2.33 -0.44 -2.61
N PHE A 43 3.58 -0.63 -2.18
CA PHE A 43 4.78 -0.26 -2.92
C PHE A 43 5.38 -1.49 -3.59
N LEU A 44 5.89 -1.33 -4.82
CA LEU A 44 6.51 -2.43 -5.56
C LEU A 44 7.97 -2.65 -5.15
N ALA A 45 8.69 -1.57 -4.82
CA ALA A 45 10.12 -1.62 -4.52
C ALA A 45 10.46 -0.73 -3.31
N PRO A 46 11.57 -0.99 -2.61
CA PRO A 46 12.13 -0.08 -1.60
C PRO A 46 12.50 1.30 -2.18
N GLY A 47 12.64 2.30 -1.30
CA GLY A 47 13.05 3.65 -1.66
C GLY A 47 12.38 4.72 -0.80
N PHE A 48 12.62 5.99 -1.16
CA PHE A 48 12.27 7.13 -0.30
C PHE A 48 10.80 7.17 0.17
N LEU A 49 9.84 6.94 -0.73
CA LEU A 49 8.41 7.00 -0.38
C LEU A 49 7.96 5.87 0.57
N PRO A 50 8.23 4.58 0.30
CA PRO A 50 7.92 3.52 1.26
C PRO A 50 8.65 3.70 2.58
N ASP A 51 9.92 4.12 2.57
CA ASP A 51 10.71 4.34 3.78
C ASP A 51 10.08 5.45 4.64
N ARG A 52 9.78 6.60 4.03
CA ARG A 52 9.14 7.71 4.73
C ARG A 52 7.74 7.37 5.26
N ALA A 53 6.97 6.60 4.49
CA ALA A 53 5.64 6.14 4.92
C ALA A 53 5.72 5.20 6.12
N ALA A 54 6.70 4.29 6.13
CA ALA A 54 6.95 3.37 7.24
C ALA A 54 7.37 4.11 8.51
N GLU A 55 8.31 5.05 8.40
CA GLU A 55 8.73 5.92 9.51
C GLU A 55 7.54 6.64 10.14
N LEU A 56 6.75 7.35 9.31
CA LEU A 56 5.56 8.08 9.76
C LEU A 56 4.53 7.18 10.45
N ALA A 57 4.36 5.95 9.97
CA ALA A 57 3.46 4.98 10.59
C ALA A 57 3.94 4.58 11.99
N LEU A 58 5.21 4.22 12.10
CA LEU A 58 5.84 3.78 13.35
C LEU A 58 5.88 4.91 14.37
N GLU A 59 6.27 6.11 13.98
CA GLU A 59 6.25 7.32 14.82
C GLU A 59 4.84 7.62 15.36
N ALA A 60 3.80 7.39 14.57
CA ALA A 60 2.40 7.57 14.98
C ALA A 60 1.85 6.40 15.83
N GLY A 61 2.63 5.34 16.03
CA GLY A 61 2.28 4.20 16.87
C GLY A 61 1.66 3.03 16.14
N ALA A 62 1.93 2.83 14.84
CA ALA A 62 1.70 1.53 14.22
C ALA A 62 2.59 0.46 14.87
N VAL A 63 2.07 -0.75 15.07
CA VAL A 63 2.80 -1.85 15.70
C VAL A 63 3.50 -2.75 14.67
N ALA A 64 3.11 -2.63 13.39
CA ALA A 64 3.69 -3.36 12.29
C ALA A 64 3.56 -2.57 10.99
N VAL A 65 4.56 -2.70 10.13
CA VAL A 65 4.56 -2.16 8.77
C VAL A 65 5.00 -3.28 7.83
N ALA A 66 4.19 -3.56 6.80
CA ALA A 66 4.55 -4.54 5.78
C ALA A 66 5.69 -4.02 4.90
N ALA A 67 6.59 -4.90 4.49
CA ALA A 67 7.59 -4.58 3.47
C ALA A 67 6.92 -4.26 2.11
N PRO A 68 7.58 -3.52 1.20
CA PRO A 68 7.19 -3.47 -0.21
C PRO A 68 7.03 -4.87 -0.80
N LEU A 69 6.15 -5.00 -1.80
CA LEU A 69 5.82 -6.28 -2.44
C LEU A 69 7.05 -6.98 -3.04
N GLY A 70 8.01 -6.22 -3.56
CA GLY A 70 9.23 -6.76 -4.14
C GLY A 70 8.95 -7.65 -5.35
N VAL A 71 9.78 -8.68 -5.52
CA VAL A 71 9.70 -9.64 -6.63
C VAL A 71 8.77 -10.82 -6.32
N ASP A 72 7.57 -10.52 -5.83
CA ASP A 72 6.57 -11.56 -5.56
C ASP A 72 6.18 -12.30 -6.85
N GLU A 73 6.04 -13.62 -6.77
CA GLU A 73 5.74 -14.45 -7.94
C GLU A 73 4.42 -14.06 -8.61
N GLU A 74 3.39 -13.70 -7.83
CA GLU A 74 2.11 -13.27 -8.36
C GLU A 74 2.24 -11.93 -9.10
N LEU A 75 3.10 -11.04 -8.62
CA LEU A 75 3.39 -9.76 -9.27
C LEU A 75 4.10 -9.99 -10.61
N VAL A 76 5.13 -10.84 -10.64
CA VAL A 76 5.87 -11.18 -11.86
C VAL A 76 4.94 -11.81 -12.90
N ARG A 77 4.12 -12.78 -12.51
CA ARG A 77 3.13 -13.41 -13.40
C ARG A 77 2.15 -12.38 -13.95
N THR A 78 1.65 -11.49 -13.11
CA THR A 78 0.73 -10.42 -13.53
C THR A 78 1.37 -9.45 -14.52
N MET A 79 2.63 -9.05 -14.28
CA MET A 79 3.40 -8.19 -15.17
C MET A 79 3.60 -8.85 -16.54
N LEU A 80 4.03 -10.11 -16.58
CA LEU A 80 4.23 -10.86 -17.82
C LEU A 80 2.93 -11.05 -18.59
N ALA A 81 1.82 -11.36 -17.91
CA ALA A 81 0.52 -11.49 -18.55
C ALA A 81 0.07 -10.18 -19.21
N ARG A 82 0.21 -9.05 -18.52
CA ARG A 82 -0.12 -7.73 -19.08
C ARG A 82 0.79 -7.33 -20.23
N TYR A 83 2.08 -7.62 -20.12
CA TYR A 83 3.05 -7.39 -21.19
C TYR A 83 2.69 -8.22 -22.43
N ALA A 84 2.41 -9.51 -22.28
CA ALA A 84 2.04 -10.37 -23.40
C ALA A 84 0.78 -9.87 -24.12
N VAL A 85 -0.26 -9.47 -23.38
CA VAL A 85 -1.49 -8.89 -23.95
C VAL A 85 -1.20 -7.63 -24.77
N GLY A 86 -0.35 -6.73 -24.26
CA GLY A 86 0.05 -5.52 -24.99
C GLY A 86 0.95 -5.82 -26.19
N ALA A 87 1.87 -6.78 -26.08
CA ALA A 87 2.82 -7.12 -27.13
C ALA A 87 2.19 -7.77 -28.37
N VAL A 88 0.99 -8.35 -28.23
CA VAL A 88 0.22 -8.92 -29.35
C VAL A 88 -0.98 -8.05 -29.76
N ASP A 89 -0.97 -6.75 -29.40
CA ASP A 89 -2.00 -5.75 -29.72
C ASP A 89 -3.44 -6.18 -29.36
N LEU A 90 -3.59 -7.08 -28.39
CA LEU A 90 -4.92 -7.56 -27.96
C LEU A 90 -5.69 -6.50 -27.17
N VAL A 91 -4.99 -5.44 -26.70
CA VAL A 91 -5.58 -4.25 -26.10
C VAL A 91 -4.87 -3.03 -26.69
N PRO A 92 -5.59 -2.06 -27.28
CA PRO A 92 -4.97 -0.80 -27.70
C PRO A 92 -4.39 -0.11 -26.48
N ILE A 93 -3.08 0.11 -26.45
CA ILE A 93 -2.45 0.99 -25.48
C ILE A 93 -2.56 2.40 -26.08
N PRO A 94 -3.36 3.31 -25.49
CA PRO A 94 -3.40 4.68 -25.96
C PRO A 94 -1.99 5.26 -25.88
N ALA A 95 -1.55 5.90 -26.97
CA ALA A 95 -0.30 6.64 -27.00
C ALA A 95 -0.32 7.81 -26.00
#